data_AF-A0A965VSP7-F1
#
_entry.id   AF-A0A965VSP7-F1
#
_cell.length_a   1.000
_cell.length_b   1.000
_cell.length_c   1.000
_cell.angle_alpha   90.00
_cell.angle_beta   90.00
_cell.angle_gamma   90.00
#
_symmetry.space_group_name_H-M   'P 1'
#
loop_
_entity.id
_entity.type
_entity.pdbx_description
1 polymer ?
#
loop_
_entity_poly.entity_id
_entity_poly.type
_entity_poly.pdbx_seq_one_letter_code
_entity_poly.pdbx_strand_id
1 'polypeptide(L)'
;MKLAVLSFLCFCLSASVFASDPESLVGQKAPYKLDKNPKRTTSMLKDGNFLATIKNYHANLSTGPAMEVDLDYKFNVQLMGEQTGVETGFLDYEYFKPGFMEKLRKEGKYESENFKAVHQGFKDVKTLQGKSYPNCDVVLLYDIKDSLNNRLKSTLSEFLATIAQAETNADIQDMKVLVHIYPGIPVLGAVLIDVSGKYEGMAVKAGADYVAP
;
A
#
# COMPACT_ATOMS: atom_id res chain seq x y z
N MET A 1 45.95 46.18 15.35
CA MET A 1 44.64 46.34 14.68
C MET A 1 44.15 44.97 14.25
N LYS A 2 42.86 44.74 14.45
CA LYS A 2 42.13 43.45 14.45
C LYS A 2 42.17 42.70 13.10
N LEU A 3 42.24 41.36 13.21
CA LEU A 3 41.40 40.31 12.58
C LEU A 3 40.63 40.71 11.29
N ALA A 4 40.51 39.89 10.24
CA ALA A 4 40.35 38.45 10.20
C ALA A 4 40.63 37.90 8.79
N VAL A 5 41.20 36.70 8.76
CA VAL A 5 41.25 35.81 7.61
C VAL A 5 39.82 35.31 7.35
N LEU A 6 39.20 35.78 6.27
CA LEU A 6 37.89 35.29 5.84
C LEU A 6 38.09 34.11 4.88
N SER A 7 38.34 32.93 5.46
CA SER A 7 38.24 31.67 4.76
C SER A 7 36.78 31.45 4.37
N PHE A 8 36.45 31.76 3.13
CA PHE A 8 35.18 31.42 2.49
C PHE A 8 35.17 29.90 2.23
N LEU A 9 34.96 29.12 3.29
CA LEU A 9 34.68 27.69 3.17
C LEU A 9 33.32 27.56 2.50
N CYS A 10 33.35 27.30 1.19
CA CYS A 10 32.24 26.81 0.42
C CYS A 10 31.86 25.43 0.96
N PHE A 11 31.07 25.39 2.04
CA PHE A 11 30.30 24.22 2.41
C PHE A 11 29.23 24.06 1.32
N CYS A 12 29.62 23.47 0.20
CA CYS A 12 28.72 22.61 -0.55
C CYS A 12 28.29 21.52 0.43
N LEU A 13 27.27 21.81 1.23
CA LEU A 13 26.40 20.82 1.83
C LEU A 13 25.83 20.05 0.64
N SER A 14 26.56 19.00 0.29
CA SER A 14 26.09 17.88 -0.50
C SER A 14 24.70 17.54 0.03
N ALA A 15 23.69 17.95 -0.72
CA ALA A 15 22.38 17.33 -0.67
C ALA A 15 22.63 15.89 -1.07
N SER A 16 22.94 15.04 -0.09
CA SER A 16 22.91 13.60 -0.22
C SER A 16 21.46 13.28 -0.55
N VAL A 17 21.19 13.22 -1.84
CA VAL A 17 19.97 12.68 -2.41
C VAL A 17 19.92 11.25 -1.89
N PHE A 18 19.18 11.03 -0.81
CA PHE A 18 18.81 9.70 -0.38
C PHE A 18 17.87 9.18 -1.46
N ALA A 19 18.40 8.67 -2.58
CA ALA A 19 17.72 7.58 -3.24
C ALA A 19 17.68 6.48 -2.18
N SER A 20 16.48 6.12 -1.72
CA SER A 20 16.30 5.01 -0.80
C SER A 20 16.83 3.77 -1.50
N ASP A 21 18.03 3.32 -1.14
CA ASP A 21 18.61 2.06 -1.63
C ASP A 21 17.49 1.00 -1.59
N PRO A 22 17.10 0.40 -2.73
CA PRO A 22 15.97 -0.54 -2.74
C PRO A 22 16.18 -1.68 -1.74
N GLU A 23 17.42 -2.06 -1.47
CA GLU A 23 17.76 -3.08 -0.47
C GLU A 23 17.41 -2.65 0.96
N SER A 24 17.40 -1.34 1.26
CA SER A 24 16.96 -0.82 2.57
C SER A 24 15.46 -0.94 2.82
N LEU A 25 14.67 -1.18 1.76
CA LEU A 25 13.24 -1.42 1.86
C LEU A 25 12.91 -2.89 2.09
N VAL A 26 13.79 -3.80 1.64
CA VAL A 26 13.62 -5.24 1.79
C VAL A 26 13.60 -5.62 3.28
N GLY A 27 12.62 -6.44 3.66
CA GLY A 27 12.39 -6.87 5.04
C GLY A 27 11.53 -5.91 5.87
N GLN A 28 11.15 -4.74 5.34
CA GLN A 28 10.14 -3.89 6.01
C GLN A 28 8.82 -4.62 6.15
N LYS A 29 8.18 -4.42 7.31
CA LYS A 29 6.94 -5.07 7.71
C LYS A 29 5.94 -4.06 8.23
N ALA A 30 4.68 -4.22 7.83
CA ALA A 30 3.58 -3.42 8.31
C ALA A 30 2.42 -4.33 8.72
N PRO A 31 2.16 -4.51 10.04
CA PRO A 31 1.02 -5.29 10.50
C PRO A 31 -0.25 -4.44 10.48
N TYR A 32 -1.37 -5.07 10.13
CA TYR A 32 -2.68 -4.46 10.03
C TYR A 32 -3.74 -5.31 10.71
N LYS A 33 -4.72 -4.63 11.30
CA LYS A 33 -5.89 -5.25 11.92
C LYS A 33 -7.15 -4.85 11.18
N LEU A 34 -7.99 -5.83 10.89
CA LEU A 34 -9.26 -5.62 10.22
C LEU A 34 -10.17 -4.67 11.02
N ASP A 35 -10.69 -3.63 10.37
CA ASP A 35 -11.74 -2.77 10.88
C ASP A 35 -13.11 -3.42 10.61
N LYS A 36 -13.94 -3.53 11.64
CA LYS A 36 -15.28 -4.15 11.54
C LYS A 36 -16.36 -3.13 11.16
N ASN A 37 -15.99 -1.89 10.89
CA ASN A 37 -16.91 -0.85 10.46
C ASN A 37 -17.57 -1.25 9.13
N PRO A 38 -18.91 -1.35 9.06
CA PRO A 38 -19.62 -1.77 7.86
C PRO A 38 -19.48 -0.80 6.68
N LYS A 39 -18.95 0.41 6.91
CA LYS A 39 -18.57 1.34 5.82
C LYS A 39 -17.32 0.87 5.07
N ARG A 40 -16.39 0.19 5.74
CA ARG A 40 -15.08 -0.21 5.20
C ARG A 40 -14.95 -1.72 4.94
N THR A 41 -15.68 -2.53 5.70
CA THR A 41 -15.55 -4.01 5.64
C THR A 41 -16.91 -4.68 5.47
N THR A 42 -16.96 -5.72 4.65
CA THR A 42 -18.17 -6.54 4.44
C THR A 42 -18.45 -7.37 5.68
N SER A 43 -19.73 -7.53 6.05
CA SER A 43 -20.17 -8.24 7.27
C SER A 43 -19.78 -9.73 7.33
N MET A 44 -19.37 -10.30 6.20
CA MET A 44 -18.83 -11.66 6.09
C MET A 44 -17.49 -11.81 6.82
N LEU A 45 -16.67 -10.76 6.90
CA LEU A 45 -15.44 -10.77 7.68
C LEU A 45 -15.73 -10.43 9.14
N LYS A 46 -15.49 -11.38 10.05
CA LYS A 46 -15.75 -11.22 11.49
C LYS A 46 -14.57 -10.64 12.25
N ASP A 47 -13.37 -11.07 11.89
CA ASP A 47 -12.11 -10.55 12.39
C ASP A 47 -10.97 -10.90 11.43
N GLY A 48 -9.79 -10.38 11.74
CA GLY A 48 -8.54 -10.85 11.16
C GLY A 48 -7.45 -9.80 11.17
N ASN A 49 -6.32 -10.21 10.61
CA ASN A 49 -5.12 -9.41 10.47
C ASN A 49 -4.44 -9.73 9.15
N PHE A 50 -3.61 -8.81 8.69
CA PHE A 50 -2.63 -9.11 7.68
C PHE A 50 -1.30 -8.45 7.99
N LEU A 51 -0.23 -9.00 7.41
CA LEU A 51 1.12 -8.49 7.49
C LEU A 51 1.59 -8.22 6.07
N ALA A 52 1.82 -6.95 5.75
CA ALA A 52 2.50 -6.62 4.50
C ALA A 52 4.01 -6.71 4.73
N THR A 53 4.74 -7.37 3.83
CA THR A 53 6.20 -7.53 3.89
C THR A 53 6.82 -7.23 2.53
N ILE A 54 7.80 -6.34 2.47
CA ILE A 54 8.64 -6.21 1.27
C ILE A 54 9.64 -7.36 1.26
N LYS A 55 9.55 -8.24 0.27
CA LYS A 55 10.36 -9.46 0.20
C LYS A 55 11.64 -9.29 -0.57
N ASN A 56 11.55 -8.74 -1.77
CA ASN A 56 12.67 -8.62 -2.69
C ASN A 56 12.53 -7.35 -3.55
N TYR A 57 13.65 -6.89 -4.07
CA TYR A 57 13.69 -5.92 -5.15
C TYR A 57 14.02 -6.63 -6.47
N HIS A 58 13.25 -6.32 -7.52
CA HIS A 58 13.41 -6.88 -8.85
C HIS A 58 13.79 -5.76 -9.82
N ALA A 59 15.06 -5.67 -10.19
CA ALA A 59 15.57 -4.59 -11.04
C ALA A 59 15.13 -4.69 -12.52
N ASN A 60 14.87 -5.92 -13.02
CA ASN A 60 14.80 -6.21 -14.44
C ASN A 60 13.50 -6.92 -14.87
N LEU A 61 12.34 -6.54 -14.32
CA LEU A 61 11.06 -7.01 -14.85
C LEU A 61 10.74 -6.31 -16.18
N SER A 62 9.92 -6.94 -17.02
CA SER A 62 9.50 -6.35 -18.30
C SER A 62 8.78 -5.00 -18.14
N THR A 63 8.15 -4.76 -16.99
CA THR A 63 7.44 -3.53 -16.63
C THR A 63 8.33 -2.50 -15.92
N GLY A 64 9.64 -2.76 -15.81
CA GLY A 64 10.59 -1.95 -15.06
C GLY A 64 10.81 -2.41 -13.61
N PRO A 65 11.63 -1.69 -12.83
CA PRO A 65 11.99 -2.10 -11.47
C PRO A 65 10.79 -2.10 -10.52
N ALA A 66 10.65 -3.15 -9.70
CA ALA A 66 9.54 -3.30 -8.76
C ALA A 66 9.96 -3.92 -7.42
N MET A 67 9.17 -3.67 -6.39
CA MET A 67 9.24 -4.34 -5.10
C MET A 67 8.23 -5.48 -5.05
N GLU A 68 8.67 -6.67 -4.67
CA GLU A 68 7.81 -7.80 -4.34
C GLU A 68 7.26 -7.62 -2.93
N VAL A 69 5.95 -7.58 -2.80
CA VAL A 69 5.24 -7.37 -1.52
C VAL A 69 4.35 -8.58 -1.26
N ASP A 70 4.63 -9.26 -0.15
CA ASP A 70 3.77 -10.30 0.39
C ASP A 70 2.73 -9.66 1.31
N LEU A 71 1.51 -10.18 1.23
CA LEU A 71 0.41 -9.92 2.15
C LEU A 71 0.04 -11.25 2.82
N ASP A 72 0.65 -11.54 3.97
CA ASP A 72 0.25 -12.66 4.80
C ASP A 72 -1.08 -12.32 5.47
N TYR A 73 -2.09 -13.19 5.38
CA TYR A 73 -3.38 -12.92 6.00
C TYR A 73 -3.92 -14.08 6.83
N LYS A 74 -4.75 -13.69 7.82
CA LYS A 74 -5.55 -14.61 8.64
C LYS A 74 -6.86 -13.92 8.98
N PHE A 75 -7.96 -14.44 8.44
CA PHE A 75 -9.30 -13.88 8.60
C PHE A 75 -10.29 -14.94 9.10
N ASN A 76 -11.28 -14.51 9.87
CA ASN A 76 -12.44 -15.33 10.17
C ASN A 76 -13.61 -14.91 9.27
N VAL A 77 -13.93 -15.77 8.30
CA VAL A 77 -15.02 -15.56 7.34
C VAL A 77 -16.26 -16.29 7.85
N GLN A 78 -17.40 -15.60 7.83
CA GLN A 78 -18.68 -16.16 8.25
C GLN A 78 -18.97 -17.47 7.49
N LEU A 79 -19.33 -18.54 8.21
CA LEU A 79 -19.61 -19.89 7.69
C LEU A 79 -18.40 -20.70 7.22
N MET A 80 -17.29 -20.08 6.81
CA MET A 80 -16.06 -20.78 6.39
C MET A 80 -15.01 -20.89 7.51
N GLY A 81 -15.18 -20.11 8.60
CA GLY A 81 -14.23 -20.11 9.70
C GLY A 81 -12.93 -19.39 9.35
N GLU A 82 -11.83 -19.87 9.93
CA GLU A 82 -10.51 -19.26 9.73
C GLU A 82 -9.96 -19.58 8.34
N GLN A 83 -9.55 -18.53 7.62
CA GLN A 83 -8.90 -18.57 6.32
C GLN A 83 -7.53 -17.92 6.45
N THR A 84 -6.50 -18.58 5.93
CA THR A 84 -5.11 -18.09 5.97
C THR A 84 -4.46 -18.27 4.61
N GLY A 85 -3.63 -17.32 4.21
CA GLY A 85 -2.88 -17.41 2.97
C GLY A 85 -1.81 -16.33 2.88
N VAL A 86 -1.05 -16.38 1.79
CA VAL A 86 -0.04 -15.38 1.46
C VAL A 86 -0.27 -14.99 0.02
N GLU A 87 -0.47 -13.69 -0.17
CA GLU A 87 -0.79 -13.06 -1.44
C GLU A 87 0.41 -12.21 -1.89
N THR A 88 1.04 -12.53 -3.02
CA THR A 88 2.26 -11.85 -3.49
C THR A 88 1.99 -10.96 -4.70
N GLY A 89 2.27 -9.66 -4.58
CA GLY A 89 2.13 -8.67 -5.65
C GLY A 89 3.43 -7.90 -5.93
N PHE A 90 3.51 -7.25 -7.09
CA PHE A 90 4.62 -6.36 -7.45
C PHE A 90 4.15 -4.91 -7.48
N LEU A 91 4.92 -4.02 -6.85
CA LEU A 91 4.67 -2.58 -6.87
C LEU A 91 5.84 -1.85 -7.50
N ASP A 92 5.56 -0.93 -8.42
CA ASP A 92 6.56 -0.14 -9.11
C ASP A 92 7.50 0.54 -8.10
N TYR A 93 8.82 0.34 -8.25
CA TYR A 93 9.81 0.89 -7.34
C TYR A 93 9.74 2.44 -7.28
N GLU A 94 9.25 3.07 -8.34
CA GLU A 94 8.96 4.50 -8.39
C GLU A 94 8.08 4.97 -7.22
N TYR A 95 7.12 4.15 -6.77
CA TYR A 95 6.24 4.46 -5.63
C TYR A 95 7.03 4.75 -4.34
N PHE A 96 8.17 4.07 -4.16
CA PHE A 96 8.98 4.13 -2.93
C PHE A 96 10.06 5.23 -2.96
N LYS A 97 10.18 5.98 -4.07
CA LYS A 97 11.20 7.01 -4.20
C LYS A 97 10.84 8.29 -3.41
N PRO A 98 11.82 8.95 -2.78
CA PRO A 98 11.63 10.26 -2.15
C PRO A 98 11.31 11.33 -3.21
N GLY A 99 10.03 11.55 -3.46
CA GLY A 99 9.53 12.46 -4.48
C GLY A 99 8.24 11.98 -5.15
N PHE A 100 7.93 10.68 -5.08
CA PHE A 100 6.70 10.13 -5.67
C PHE A 100 5.45 10.83 -5.15
N MET A 101 5.30 10.92 -3.82
CA MET A 101 4.14 11.56 -3.21
C MET A 101 4.05 13.06 -3.49
N GLU A 102 5.18 13.76 -3.56
CA GLU A 102 5.21 15.17 -3.93
C GLU A 102 4.74 15.38 -5.38
N LYS A 103 5.26 14.55 -6.29
CA LYS A 103 4.83 14.54 -7.69
C LYS A 103 3.35 14.21 -7.81
N LEU A 104 2.87 13.18 -7.12
CA LEU A 104 1.46 12.77 -7.15
C LEU A 104 0.54 13.87 -6.59
N ARG A 105 0.92 14.57 -5.53
CA ARG A 105 0.17 15.73 -5.01
C ARG A 105 0.09 16.87 -6.02
N LYS A 106 1.19 17.14 -6.74
CA LYS A 106 1.28 18.23 -7.72
C LYS A 106 0.50 17.92 -9.00
N GLU A 107 0.64 16.70 -9.52
CA GLU A 107 0.04 16.26 -10.78
C GLU A 107 -1.40 15.74 -10.58
N GLY A 108 -1.77 15.37 -9.36
CA GLY A 108 -3.07 14.82 -8.97
C GLY A 108 -3.27 13.36 -9.39
N LYS A 109 -2.51 12.86 -10.37
CA LYS A 109 -2.62 11.51 -10.92
C LYS A 109 -1.26 10.93 -11.29
N TYR A 110 -1.19 9.61 -11.30
CA TYR A 110 -0.08 8.80 -11.77
C TYR A 110 -0.63 7.63 -12.58
N GLU A 111 0.06 7.26 -13.65
CA GLU A 111 -0.30 6.14 -14.52
C GLU A 111 0.97 5.38 -14.88
N SER A 112 0.95 4.07 -14.63
CA SER A 112 1.96 3.13 -15.09
C SER A 112 1.29 2.00 -15.88
N GLU A 113 2.10 1.06 -16.36
CA GLU A 113 1.60 -0.17 -17.00
C GLU A 113 0.83 -1.06 -16.01
N ASN A 114 1.08 -0.88 -14.71
CA ASN A 114 0.64 -1.77 -13.65
C ASN A 114 -0.60 -1.24 -12.90
N PHE A 115 -0.68 0.07 -12.68
CA PHE A 115 -1.83 0.69 -12.01
C PHE A 115 -1.94 2.18 -12.30
N LYS A 116 -3.07 2.76 -11.91
CA LYS A 116 -3.27 4.20 -11.82
C LYS A 116 -3.44 4.61 -10.37
N ALA A 117 -2.93 5.79 -10.03
CA ALA A 117 -3.12 6.39 -8.72
C ALA A 117 -3.67 7.82 -8.85
N VAL A 118 -4.55 8.21 -7.93
CA VAL A 118 -5.05 9.60 -7.81
C VAL A 118 -4.93 10.07 -6.37
N HIS A 119 -4.42 11.29 -6.19
CA HIS A 119 -4.44 11.97 -4.90
C HIS A 119 -5.82 12.59 -4.66
N GLN A 120 -6.45 12.26 -3.54
CA GLN A 120 -7.79 12.70 -3.17
C GLN A 120 -7.77 13.78 -2.07
N GLY A 121 -6.60 14.36 -1.79
CA GLY A 121 -6.41 15.36 -0.75
C GLY A 121 -5.84 14.78 0.54
N PHE A 122 -6.11 15.46 1.65
CA PHE A 122 -5.56 15.14 2.97
C PHE A 122 -6.65 14.83 3.97
N LYS A 123 -6.35 13.96 4.94
CA LYS A 123 -7.28 13.62 6.02
C LYS A 123 -6.54 13.25 7.31
N ASP A 124 -7.07 13.71 8.43
CA ASP A 124 -6.68 13.20 9.75
C ASP A 124 -7.31 11.83 9.96
N VAL A 125 -6.49 10.83 10.28
CA VAL A 125 -6.96 9.47 10.53
C VAL A 125 -6.63 9.03 11.95
N LYS A 126 -7.47 8.17 12.50
CA LYS A 126 -7.29 7.55 13.81
C LYS A 126 -7.45 6.05 13.64
N THR A 127 -6.42 5.31 14.02
CA THR A 127 -6.42 3.84 13.95
C THR A 127 -7.34 3.23 15.01
N LEU A 128 -7.67 1.94 14.86
CA LEU A 128 -8.40 1.15 15.86
C LEU A 128 -7.78 1.21 17.27
N GLN A 129 -6.45 1.35 17.38
CA GLN A 129 -5.74 1.50 18.66
C GLN A 129 -5.86 2.90 19.26
N GLY A 130 -6.50 3.83 18.55
CA GLY A 130 -6.69 5.21 18.98
C GLY A 130 -5.52 6.13 18.65
N LYS A 131 -4.47 5.65 17.96
CA LYS A 131 -3.36 6.49 17.52
C LYS A 131 -3.79 7.36 16.34
N SER A 132 -3.57 8.66 16.47
CA SER A 132 -3.92 9.67 15.46
C SER A 132 -2.73 9.97 14.55
N TYR A 133 -3.02 10.15 13.26
CA TYR A 133 -2.08 10.54 12.22
C TYR A 133 -2.69 11.72 11.45
N PRO A 134 -2.23 12.95 11.72
CA PRO A 134 -2.77 14.14 11.07
C PRO A 134 -2.29 14.24 9.62
N ASN A 135 -3.08 14.89 8.77
CA ASN A 135 -2.69 15.27 7.41
C ASN A 135 -2.14 14.11 6.56
N CYS A 136 -2.76 12.93 6.64
CA CYS A 136 -2.39 11.80 5.78
C CYS A 136 -2.80 12.08 4.34
N ASP A 137 -1.98 11.67 3.37
CA ASP A 137 -2.38 11.67 1.97
C ASP A 137 -3.42 10.60 1.73
N VAL A 138 -4.51 10.96 1.06
CA VAL A 138 -5.52 10.00 0.63
C VAL A 138 -5.22 9.64 -0.82
N VAL A 139 -4.85 8.39 -1.09
CA VAL A 139 -4.51 7.92 -2.44
C VAL A 139 -5.41 6.76 -2.83
N LEU A 140 -6.02 6.87 -4.01
CA LEU A 140 -6.79 5.79 -4.62
C LEU A 140 -5.94 5.13 -5.71
N LEU A 141 -5.67 3.84 -5.57
CA LEU A 141 -5.15 2.97 -6.62
C LEU A 141 -6.32 2.30 -7.34
N TYR A 142 -6.31 2.31 -8.67
CA TYR A 142 -7.36 1.76 -9.53
C TYR A 142 -6.79 1.34 -10.89
N ASP A 143 -7.62 0.70 -11.73
CA ASP A 143 -7.19 0.14 -13.03
C ASP A 143 -5.92 -0.73 -12.84
N ILE A 144 -5.94 -1.56 -11.80
CA ILE A 144 -4.86 -2.47 -11.44
C ILE A 144 -4.88 -3.59 -12.47
N LYS A 145 -3.79 -3.75 -13.20
CA LYS A 145 -3.69 -4.70 -14.30
C LYS A 145 -2.82 -5.88 -13.88
N ASP A 146 -3.17 -7.05 -14.39
CA ASP A 146 -2.22 -8.14 -14.45
C ASP A 146 -1.29 -7.91 -15.64
N SER A 147 0.01 -7.93 -15.37
CA SER A 147 1.03 -8.08 -16.40
C SER A 147 1.73 -9.42 -16.18
N LEU A 148 2.47 -9.92 -17.18
CA LEU A 148 3.21 -11.20 -17.06
C LEU A 148 4.07 -11.28 -15.78
N ASN A 149 4.49 -10.12 -15.27
CA ASN A 149 5.35 -9.98 -14.10
C ASN A 149 4.69 -9.20 -12.94
N ASN A 150 3.43 -8.77 -13.07
CA ASN A 150 2.70 -8.11 -12.00
C ASN A 150 1.37 -8.82 -11.78
N ARG A 151 1.27 -9.57 -10.69
CA ARG A 151 0.09 -10.35 -10.31
C ARG A 151 -0.81 -9.63 -9.31
N LEU A 152 -0.58 -8.34 -9.06
CA LEU A 152 -1.29 -7.58 -8.02
C LEU A 152 -2.81 -7.66 -8.16
N LYS A 153 -3.36 -7.59 -9.39
CA LYS A 153 -4.81 -7.71 -9.59
C LYS A 153 -5.29 -9.12 -9.28
N SER A 154 -4.64 -10.16 -9.78
CA SER A 154 -5.00 -11.57 -9.49
C SER A 154 -4.97 -11.86 -8.00
N THR A 155 -3.89 -11.49 -7.31
CA THR A 155 -3.70 -11.63 -5.86
C THR A 155 -4.79 -10.93 -5.05
N LEU A 156 -5.09 -9.66 -5.36
CA LEU A 156 -6.18 -8.95 -4.70
C LEU A 156 -7.56 -9.53 -5.05
N SER A 157 -7.71 -10.12 -6.23
CA SER A 157 -8.96 -10.77 -6.67
C SER A 157 -9.17 -12.07 -5.90
N GLU A 158 -8.13 -12.90 -5.77
CA GLU A 158 -8.14 -14.13 -4.97
C GLU A 158 -8.46 -13.84 -3.50
N PHE A 159 -7.84 -12.78 -2.95
CA PHE A 159 -8.16 -12.29 -1.62
C PHE A 159 -9.65 -11.90 -1.48
N LEU A 160 -10.18 -11.09 -2.40
CA LEU A 160 -11.59 -10.69 -2.36
C LEU A 160 -12.55 -11.85 -2.66
N ALA A 161 -12.18 -12.79 -3.52
CA ALA A 161 -12.95 -14.00 -3.82
C ALA A 161 -13.09 -14.89 -2.58
N THR A 162 -12.01 -15.03 -1.80
CA THR A 162 -12.02 -15.74 -0.51
C THR A 162 -13.04 -15.13 0.45
N ILE A 163 -13.13 -13.78 0.50
CA ILE A 163 -14.12 -13.08 1.33
C ILE A 163 -15.54 -13.30 0.80
N ALA A 164 -15.69 -13.30 -0.53
CA ALA A 164 -16.97 -13.47 -1.21
C ALA A 164 -17.49 -14.92 -1.18
N GLN A 165 -16.70 -15.88 -0.67
CA GLN A 165 -17.00 -17.32 -0.73
C GLN A 165 -17.16 -17.81 -2.17
N ALA A 166 -16.40 -17.20 -3.07
CA ALA A 166 -16.41 -17.51 -4.49
C ALA A 166 -15.35 -18.57 -4.83
N GLU A 167 -15.50 -19.22 -5.98
CA GLU A 167 -14.45 -20.09 -6.51
C GLU A 167 -13.16 -19.29 -6.74
N THR A 168 -12.01 -19.92 -6.44
CA THR A 168 -10.69 -19.39 -6.78
C THR A 168 -10.67 -19.21 -8.31
N ASN A 169 -10.56 -17.97 -8.80
CA ASN A 169 -10.76 -17.48 -10.20
C ASN A 169 -12.05 -16.67 -10.47
N ALA A 170 -12.83 -16.36 -9.45
CA ALA A 170 -13.94 -15.42 -9.56
C ALA A 170 -13.52 -14.05 -10.14
N ASP A 171 -14.27 -13.55 -11.13
CA ASP A 171 -14.03 -12.22 -11.72
C ASP A 171 -14.44 -11.12 -10.74
N ILE A 172 -13.45 -10.52 -10.06
CA ILE A 172 -13.65 -9.35 -9.21
C ILE A 172 -13.53 -8.08 -10.04
N GLN A 173 -14.65 -7.38 -10.19
CA GLN A 173 -14.78 -6.17 -10.99
C GLN A 173 -14.54 -4.90 -10.16
N ASP A 174 -14.25 -3.79 -10.84
CA ASP A 174 -14.12 -2.45 -10.25
C ASP A 174 -13.15 -2.37 -9.06
N MET A 175 -12.08 -3.17 -9.08
CA MET A 175 -11.14 -3.24 -7.97
C MET A 175 -10.44 -1.92 -7.70
N LYS A 176 -10.42 -1.53 -6.42
CA LYS A 176 -9.85 -0.28 -5.92
C LYS A 176 -9.17 -0.52 -4.58
N VAL A 177 -8.05 0.17 -4.38
CA VAL A 177 -7.35 0.21 -3.08
C VAL A 177 -7.24 1.67 -2.66
N LEU A 178 -7.89 2.04 -1.56
CA LEU A 178 -7.78 3.36 -0.96
C LEU A 178 -6.81 3.29 0.22
N VAL A 179 -5.73 4.06 0.16
CA VAL A 179 -4.71 4.11 1.21
C VAL A 179 -4.62 5.51 1.83
N HIS A 180 -4.39 5.57 3.13
CA HIS A 180 -4.07 6.81 3.84
C HIS A 180 -2.60 6.77 4.24
N ILE A 181 -1.77 7.55 3.57
CA ILE A 181 -0.31 7.48 3.67
C ILE A 181 0.20 8.52 4.65
N TYR A 182 1.08 8.10 5.56
CA TYR A 182 1.78 8.97 6.51
C TYR A 182 3.29 8.71 6.48
N PRO A 183 4.14 9.75 6.48
CA PRO A 183 5.59 9.57 6.49
C PRO A 183 6.08 8.75 7.68
N GLY A 184 7.03 7.84 7.44
CA GLY A 184 7.62 6.99 8.48
C GLY A 184 6.83 5.73 8.84
N ILE A 185 5.70 5.48 8.17
CA ILE A 185 5.03 4.17 8.22
C ILE A 185 5.74 3.21 7.24
N PRO A 186 5.99 1.95 7.63
CA PRO A 186 6.71 0.99 6.78
C PRO A 186 5.90 0.52 5.57
N VAL A 187 6.58 -0.17 4.64
CA VAL A 187 6.02 -0.78 3.42
C VAL A 187 5.35 0.26 2.51
N LEU A 188 4.04 0.46 2.61
CA LEU A 188 3.29 1.39 1.76
C LEU A 188 3.15 2.79 2.36
N GLY A 189 3.72 3.02 3.55
CA GLY A 189 3.40 4.22 4.31
C GLY A 189 1.94 4.29 4.77
N ALA A 190 1.16 3.23 4.55
CA ALA A 190 -0.29 3.25 4.72
C ALA A 190 -0.69 3.00 6.18
N VAL A 191 -1.34 3.98 6.78
CA VAL A 191 -1.98 3.90 8.10
C VAL A 191 -3.32 3.18 8.01
N LEU A 192 -4.08 3.43 6.94
CA LEU A 192 -5.34 2.74 6.63
C LEU A 192 -5.27 2.19 5.22
N ILE A 193 -5.76 0.98 5.01
CA ILE A 193 -5.89 0.33 3.70
C ILE A 193 -7.31 -0.18 3.57
N ASP A 194 -8.03 0.25 2.53
CA ASP A 194 -9.34 -0.24 2.16
C ASP A 194 -9.29 -0.85 0.76
N VAL A 195 -9.43 -2.17 0.68
CA VAL A 195 -9.53 -2.91 -0.58
C VAL A 195 -11.01 -3.12 -0.88
N SER A 196 -11.44 -2.86 -2.11
CA SER A 196 -12.82 -3.07 -2.51
C SER A 196 -12.93 -3.52 -3.96
N GLY A 197 -14.00 -4.24 -4.27
CA GLY A 197 -14.37 -4.69 -5.60
C GLY A 197 -15.81 -5.17 -5.64
N LYS A 198 -16.21 -5.77 -6.75
CA LYS A 198 -17.53 -6.37 -6.93
C LYS A 198 -17.40 -7.82 -7.39
N TYR A 199 -18.14 -8.71 -6.73
CA TYR A 199 -18.33 -10.09 -7.16
C TYR A 199 -19.82 -10.31 -7.43
N GLU A 200 -20.19 -10.72 -8.65
CA GLU A 200 -21.59 -10.93 -9.06
C GLU A 200 -22.51 -9.73 -8.72
N GLY A 201 -22.00 -8.51 -8.86
CA GLY A 201 -22.73 -7.28 -8.52
C GLY A 201 -22.77 -6.93 -7.02
N MET A 202 -22.35 -7.83 -6.14
CA MET A 202 -22.22 -7.57 -4.70
C MET A 202 -20.89 -6.87 -4.38
N ALA A 203 -20.95 -5.80 -3.58
CA ALA A 203 -19.75 -5.11 -3.12
C ALA A 203 -19.03 -5.93 -2.05
N VAL A 204 -17.76 -6.24 -2.32
CA VAL A 204 -16.85 -6.93 -1.39
C VAL A 204 -15.78 -5.94 -0.98
N LYS A 205 -15.57 -5.77 0.32
CA LYS A 205 -14.60 -4.82 0.86
C LYS A 205 -13.96 -5.31 2.15
N ALA A 206 -12.70 -4.96 2.33
CA ALA A 206 -11.92 -5.21 3.52
C ALA A 206 -11.10 -3.95 3.84
N GLY A 207 -11.43 -3.32 4.97
CA GLY A 207 -10.69 -2.20 5.52
C GLY A 207 -9.86 -2.63 6.73
N ALA A 208 -8.65 -2.11 6.84
CA ALA A 208 -7.78 -2.39 7.97
C ALA A 208 -6.89 -1.21 8.34
N ASP A 209 -6.40 -1.29 9.57
CA ASP A 209 -5.68 -0.23 10.25
C ASP A 209 -4.31 -0.73 10.66
N TYR A 210 -3.29 0.09 10.43
CA TYR A 210 -1.94 -0.16 10.85
C TYR A 210 -1.88 -0.33 12.38
N VAL A 211 -1.20 -1.39 12.79
CA VAL A 211 -0.91 -1.69 14.18
C VAL A 211 0.51 -1.22 14.45
N ALA A 212 0.67 -0.16 15.22
CA ALA A 212 2.01 0.24 15.62
C ALA A 212 2.62 -0.86 16.51
N PRO A 213 3.90 -1.22 16.32
CA PRO A 213 4.62 -2.10 17.22
C PRO A 213 4.79 -1.48 18.62
#